data_AF-A0A842MPP8-F1
#
_entry.id   AF-A0A842MPP8-F1
#
_cell.length_a   1.000
_cell.length_b   1.000
_cell.length_c   1.000
_cell.angle_alpha   90.00
_cell.angle_beta   90.00
_cell.angle_gamma   90.00
#
_symmetry.space_group_name_H-M   'P 1'
#
loop_
_entity.id
_entity.type
_entity.pdbx_description
1 polymer ?
#
loop_
_entity_poly.entity_id
_entity_poly.type
_entity_poly.pdbx_seq_one_letter_code
_entity_poly.pdbx_strand_id
1 'polypeptide(L)'
;GCGINSPVIARIEGRKADSIVLPSGKIIPPFTITGIPAKVMYSLQRFSVDQFQIIQNSEDEIMVNLVIDKNENMKEILKEKIREEFEKKIKGARVIVREVDEIEKNKPVVISRLA
;
A
#
# COMPACT_ATOMS: atom_id res chain seq x y z
N GLY A 1 20.65 30.32 12.71
CA GLY A 1 19.34 29.76 12.35
C GLY A 1 18.84 30.44 11.10
N CYS A 2 18.32 29.68 10.15
CA CYS A 2 17.49 30.23 9.09
C CYS A 2 16.45 29.16 8.74
N GLY A 3 15.19 29.47 9.04
CA GLY A 3 14.05 28.58 8.85
C GLY A 3 13.68 28.53 7.38
N ILE A 4 13.62 27.31 6.84
CA ILE A 4 12.92 27.07 5.59
C ILE A 4 11.43 27.06 5.94
N ASN A 5 10.79 28.20 5.76
CA ASN A 5 9.35 28.38 5.86
C ASN A 5 8.74 28.24 4.46
N SER A 6 8.98 27.11 3.80
CA SER A 6 8.40 26.84 2.49
C SER A 6 7.04 26.18 2.68
N PRO A 7 5.95 26.73 2.12
CA PRO A 7 4.71 25.97 2.02
C PRO A 7 5.04 24.75 1.14
N VAL A 8 4.79 23.55 1.66
CA VAL A 8 4.89 22.31 0.88
C VAL A 8 3.75 22.36 -0.14
N ILE A 9 3.98 23.06 -1.25
CA ILE A 9 2.96 23.31 -2.27
C ILE A 9 2.74 22.07 -3.12
N ALA A 10 1.44 21.88 -3.33
CA ALA A 10 0.76 21.27 -4.46
C ALA A 10 0.84 19.76 -4.59
N ARG A 11 -0.32 19.15 -4.33
CA ARG A 11 -0.92 18.14 -5.21
C ARG A 11 -0.37 18.29 -6.63
N ILE A 12 0.53 17.38 -6.99
CA ILE A 12 0.94 17.17 -8.37
C ILE A 12 -0.23 16.40 -9.00
N GLU A 13 -1.17 17.14 -9.59
CA GLU A 13 -2.24 16.57 -10.41
C GLU A 13 -1.60 15.68 -11.49
N GLY A 14 -1.78 14.37 -11.34
CA GLY A 14 -1.26 13.40 -12.31
C GLY A 14 -1.13 11.99 -11.77
N ARG A 15 -0.97 11.81 -10.45
CA ARG A 15 -1.05 10.48 -9.81
C ARG A 15 -2.08 10.52 -8.69
N LYS A 16 -3.24 9.92 -8.92
CA LYS A 16 -4.30 9.70 -7.92
C LYS A 16 -3.85 8.65 -6.89
N ALA A 17 -2.72 8.81 -6.23
CA ALA A 17 -2.27 7.91 -5.17
C ALA A 17 -1.67 8.76 -4.05
N ASP A 18 -2.26 8.66 -2.86
CA ASP A 18 -1.82 9.42 -1.69
C ASP A 18 -0.53 8.84 -1.12
N SER A 19 0.32 9.68 -0.56
CA SER A 19 1.45 9.19 0.23
C SER A 19 0.96 8.68 1.59
N ILE A 20 1.67 7.70 2.16
CA ILE A 20 1.41 7.21 3.52
C ILE A 20 2.23 8.04 4.52
N VAL A 21 1.64 8.43 5.65
CA VAL A 21 2.36 9.16 6.73
C VAL A 21 2.46 8.28 7.97
N LEU A 22 3.67 7.94 8.40
CA LEU A 22 3.90 7.08 9.56
C LEU A 22 3.90 7.90 10.87
N PRO A 23 3.81 7.27 12.06
CA PRO A 23 3.75 8.00 13.34
C PRO A 23 5.01 8.81 13.64
N SER A 24 6.11 8.49 12.96
CA SER A 24 7.36 9.26 12.99
C SER A 24 7.31 10.57 12.20
N GLY A 25 6.20 10.86 11.51
CA GLY A 25 6.10 11.91 10.49
C GLY A 25 6.76 11.54 9.15
N LYS A 26 7.33 10.33 9.03
CA LYS A 26 7.95 9.86 7.78
C LYS A 26 6.90 9.66 6.70
N ILE A 27 7.12 10.28 5.54
CA ILE A 27 6.27 10.13 4.36
C ILE A 27 6.81 8.99 3.48
N ILE A 28 5.94 8.02 3.14
CA ILE A 28 6.23 6.92 2.22
C ILE A 28 5.53 7.20 0.89
N PRO A 29 6.29 7.48 -0.19
CA PRO A 29 5.71 7.70 -1.51
C PRO A 29 5.05 6.44 -2.07
N PRO A 30 3.93 6.55 -2.82
CA PRO A 30 3.20 5.39 -3.36
C PRO A 30 4.09 4.40 -4.12
N PHE A 31 4.98 4.91 -4.98
CA PHE A 31 5.84 4.08 -5.84
C PHE A 31 6.77 3.14 -5.05
N THR A 32 7.02 3.43 -3.77
CA THR A 32 7.86 2.59 -2.88
C THR A 32 7.17 1.28 -2.53
N ILE A 33 5.84 1.29 -2.49
CA ILE A 33 5.02 0.20 -1.93
C ILE A 33 4.09 -0.44 -2.96
N THR A 34 3.66 0.29 -4.00
CA THR A 34 2.74 -0.24 -5.02
C THR A 34 3.34 -1.35 -5.88
N GLY A 35 4.68 -1.47 -5.94
CA GLY A 35 5.35 -2.55 -6.66
C GLY A 35 5.43 -3.88 -5.88
N ILE A 36 5.10 -3.88 -4.58
CA ILE A 36 5.28 -5.05 -3.71
C ILE A 36 4.44 -6.25 -4.17
N PRO A 37 3.12 -6.15 -4.42
CA PRO A 37 2.32 -7.30 -4.83
C PRO A 37 2.86 -7.96 -6.11
N ALA A 38 3.21 -7.15 -7.12
CA ALA A 38 3.78 -7.65 -8.36
C ALA A 38 5.11 -8.39 -8.13
N LYS A 39 6.03 -7.82 -7.33
CA LYS A 39 7.31 -8.46 -7.01
C LYS A 39 7.13 -9.82 -6.32
N VAL A 40 6.18 -9.93 -5.38
CA VAL A 40 5.89 -11.19 -4.69
C VAL A 40 5.33 -12.22 -5.67
N MET A 41 4.35 -11.82 -6.50
CA MET A 41 3.79 -12.67 -7.56
C MET A 41 4.88 -13.23 -8.49
N TYR A 42 5.79 -12.37 -8.97
CA TYR A 42 6.93 -12.81 -9.77
C TYR A 42 7.84 -13.80 -9.03
N SER A 43 8.13 -13.56 -7.75
CA SER A 43 8.99 -14.44 -6.95
C SER A 43 8.40 -15.83 -6.72
N LEU A 44 7.07 -15.92 -6.70
CA LEU A 44 6.32 -17.17 -6.50
C LEU A 44 5.96 -17.87 -7.82
N GLN A 45 6.15 -17.19 -8.96
CA GLN A 45 5.60 -17.59 -10.26
C GLN A 45 4.07 -17.78 -10.20
N ARG A 46 3.37 -16.86 -9.52
CA ARG A 46 1.91 -16.88 -9.32
C ARG A 46 1.35 -15.51 -9.66
N PHE A 47 0.57 -15.42 -10.73
CA PHE A 47 -0.01 -14.17 -11.23
C PHE A 47 -1.51 -14.13 -10.96
N SER A 48 -1.86 -14.20 -9.68
CA SER A 48 -3.23 -14.42 -9.20
C SER A 48 -3.81 -13.26 -8.40
N VAL A 49 -3.10 -12.14 -8.26
CA VAL A 49 -3.68 -10.89 -7.72
C VAL A 49 -4.21 -10.07 -8.88
N ASP A 50 -5.53 -10.00 -9.02
CA ASP A 50 -6.20 -9.24 -10.07
C ASP A 50 -6.16 -7.74 -9.79
N GLN A 51 -6.38 -7.37 -8.53
CA GLN A 51 -6.41 -5.98 -8.07
C GLN A 51 -5.89 -5.87 -6.64
N PHE A 52 -5.38 -4.70 -6.28
CA PHE A 52 -5.02 -4.39 -4.91
C PHE A 52 -5.28 -2.92 -4.57
N GLN A 53 -5.45 -2.64 -3.28
CA GLN A 53 -5.59 -1.29 -2.75
C GLN A 53 -4.91 -1.20 -1.38
N ILE A 54 -4.19 -0.10 -1.18
CA ILE A 54 -3.49 0.21 0.06
C ILE A 54 -4.25 1.35 0.74
N ILE A 55 -4.67 1.15 1.97
CA ILE A 55 -5.47 2.11 2.72
C ILE A 55 -4.77 2.39 4.04
N GLN A 56 -4.57 3.67 4.33
CA GLN A 56 -4.18 4.14 5.65
C GLN A 56 -5.39 4.72 6.37
N ASN A 57 -5.80 4.07 7.48
CA ASN A 57 -6.87 4.58 8.34
C ASN A 57 -6.32 5.50 9.44
N SER A 58 -5.14 5.19 9.96
CA SER A 58 -4.43 5.94 11.01
C SER A 58 -2.93 5.92 10.73
N GLU A 59 -2.15 6.76 11.43
CA GLU A 59 -0.70 6.82 11.20
C GLU A 59 -0.01 5.47 11.45
N ASP A 60 -0.57 4.67 12.36
CA ASP A 60 -0.04 3.39 12.82
C ASP A 60 -0.71 2.14 12.19
N GLU A 61 -1.65 2.30 11.26
CA GLU A 61 -2.34 1.17 10.61
C GLU A 61 -2.41 1.31 9.09
N ILE A 62 -1.91 0.28 8.39
CA ILE A 62 -1.96 0.14 6.93
C ILE A 62 -2.69 -1.16 6.57
N MET A 63 -3.76 -1.05 5.80
CA MET A 63 -4.47 -2.17 5.21
C MET A 63 -4.07 -2.36 3.74
N VAL A 64 -3.86 -3.60 3.34
CA VAL A 64 -3.64 -4.02 1.95
C VAL A 64 -4.75 -4.99 1.58
N ASN A 65 -5.70 -4.50 0.77
CA ASN A 65 -6.77 -5.31 0.21
C ASN A 65 -6.27 -5.95 -1.09
N LEU A 66 -6.51 -7.24 -1.26
CA LEU A 66 -6.16 -8.01 -2.46
C LEU A 66 -7.42 -8.67 -3.02
N VAL A 67 -7.65 -8.53 -4.32
CA VAL A 67 -8.57 -9.39 -5.08
C VAL A 67 -7.72 -10.50 -5.67
N ILE A 68 -7.98 -11.74 -5.25
CA ILE A 68 -7.18 -12.92 -5.63
C ILE A 68 -8.06 -13.88 -6.45
N ASP A 69 -7.51 -14.48 -7.50
CA ASP A 69 -8.17 -15.54 -8.27
C ASP A 69 -8.63 -16.66 -7.31
N LYS A 70 -9.90 -17.03 -7.40
CA LYS A 70 -10.52 -18.07 -6.58
C LYS A 70 -9.84 -19.44 -6.70
N ASN A 71 -9.15 -19.69 -7.81
CA ASN A 71 -8.41 -20.93 -8.07
C ASN A 71 -6.99 -20.93 -7.48
N GLU A 72 -6.54 -19.81 -6.88
CA GLU A 72 -5.22 -19.72 -6.25
C GLU A 72 -5.17 -20.54 -4.95
N ASN A 73 -4.47 -21.66 -4.99
CA ASN A 73 -4.34 -22.58 -3.86
C ASN A 73 -3.27 -22.15 -2.84
N MET A 74 -2.39 -21.18 -3.18
CA MET A 74 -1.34 -20.66 -2.30
C MET A 74 -1.65 -19.27 -1.74
N LYS A 75 -2.93 -18.87 -1.72
CA LYS A 75 -3.35 -17.52 -1.30
C LYS A 75 -2.84 -17.08 0.08
N GLU A 76 -2.76 -18.00 1.05
CA GLU A 76 -2.21 -17.68 2.37
C GLU A 76 -0.71 -17.36 2.30
N ILE A 77 0.07 -18.15 1.56
CA ILE A 77 1.51 -17.92 1.36
C ILE A 77 1.74 -16.60 0.62
N LEU A 78 0.92 -16.30 -0.38
CA LEU A 78 0.96 -15.05 -1.13
C LEU A 78 0.70 -13.85 -0.21
N LYS A 79 -0.37 -13.89 0.60
CA LYS A 79 -0.71 -12.83 1.57
C LYS A 79 0.40 -12.63 2.59
N GLU A 80 0.94 -13.70 3.15
CA GLU A 80 2.02 -13.63 4.14
C GLU A 80 3.29 -13.01 3.55
N LYS A 81 3.71 -13.42 2.34
CA LYS A 81 4.88 -12.81 1.69
C LYS A 81 4.67 -11.34 1.34
N ILE A 82 3.46 -10.96 0.91
CA ILE A 82 3.11 -9.56 0.69
C ILE A 82 3.23 -8.79 2.01
N ARG A 83 2.65 -9.30 3.11
CA ARG A 83 2.73 -8.70 4.45
C ARG A 83 4.18 -8.46 4.86
N GLU A 84 5.04 -9.48 4.75
CA GLU A 84 6.46 -9.38 5.09
C GLU A 84 7.20 -8.31 4.28
N GLU A 85 6.98 -8.22 2.97
CA GLU A 85 7.62 -7.19 2.13
C GLU A 85 7.14 -5.78 2.47
N PHE A 86 5.86 -5.61 2.82
CA PHE A 86 5.34 -4.34 3.34
C PHE A 86 5.96 -3.98 4.69
N GLU A 87 6.04 -4.90 5.64
CA GLU A 87 6.65 -4.70 6.96
C GLU A 87 8.15 -4.38 6.90
N LYS A 88 8.85 -4.80 5.83
CA LYS A 88 10.24 -4.38 5.56
C LYS A 88 10.32 -2.90 5.20
N LYS A 89 9.33 -2.36 4.48
CA LYS A 89 9.29 -0.96 4.02
C LYS A 89 8.63 -0.01 5.01
N ILE A 90 7.63 -0.50 5.74
CA ILE A 90 6.79 0.26 6.66
C ILE A 90 7.19 -0.15 8.08
N LYS A 91 7.95 0.72 8.75
CA LYS A 91 8.37 0.53 10.15
C LYS A 91 7.58 1.48 11.04
N GLY A 92 7.06 0.96 12.16
CA GLY A 92 6.28 1.76 13.11
C GLY A 92 4.79 1.87 12.78
N ALA A 93 4.29 1.09 11.82
CA ALA A 93 2.86 0.90 11.60
C ALA A 93 2.56 -0.59 11.40
N ARG A 94 1.39 -1.02 11.86
CA ARG A 94 0.87 -2.37 11.67
C ARG A 94 0.39 -2.53 10.23
N VAL A 95 0.80 -3.62 9.59
CA VAL A 95 0.36 -3.98 8.24
C VAL A 95 -0.65 -5.12 8.33
N ILE A 96 -1.82 -4.94 7.71
CA ILE A 96 -2.88 -5.95 7.64
C ILE A 96 -3.11 -6.28 6.16
N VAL A 97 -2.86 -7.52 5.76
CA VAL A 97 -3.14 -8.00 4.39
C VAL A 97 -4.39 -8.87 4.42
N ARG A 98 -5.37 -8.57 3.58
CA ARG A 98 -6.62 -9.35 3.49
C ARG A 98 -7.11 -9.51 2.07
N GLU A 99 -7.84 -10.60 1.86
CA GLU A 99 -8.58 -10.88 0.63
C GLU A 99 -9.93 -10.15 0.67
N VAL A 100 -10.33 -9.55 -0.45
CA VAL A 100 -11.65 -8.92 -0.65
C VAL A 100 -12.21 -9.36 -2.00
N ASP A 101 -13.54 -9.40 -2.13
CA ASP A 101 -14.18 -9.83 -3.37
C ASP A 101 -13.99 -8.82 -4.51
N GLU A 102 -13.98 -7.52 -4.20
CA GLU A 102 -13.83 -6.46 -5.20
C GLU A 102 -13.23 -5.17 -4.62
N ILE A 103 -12.72 -4.33 -5.53
CA ILE A 103 -12.20 -2.99 -5.25
C ILE A 103 -12.87 -2.00 -6.21
N GLU A 104 -13.28 -0.84 -5.71
CA GLU A 104 -13.93 0.19 -6.52
C GLU A 104 -12.99 0.75 -7.60
N LYS A 105 -13.38 0.62 -8.87
CA LYS A 105 -12.57 0.92 -10.07
C LYS A 105 -12.17 2.39 -10.25
N ASN A 106 -12.75 3.32 -9.49
CA ASN A 106 -12.51 4.77 -9.62
C ASN A 106 -11.74 5.38 -8.45
N LYS A 107 -11.31 4.56 -7.49
CA LYS A 107 -10.54 5.02 -6.34
C LYS A 107 -9.03 4.92 -6.59
N PRO A 108 -8.24 5.78 -5.93
CA PRO A 108 -6.79 5.61 -5.82
C PRO A 108 -6.39 4.18 -5.41
N VAL A 109 -5.25 3.73 -5.93
CA VAL A 109 -4.59 2.49 -5.46
C VAL A 109 -4.04 2.68 -4.04
N VAL A 110 -3.67 3.91 -3.68
CA VAL A 110 -3.25 4.29 -2.32
C VAL A 110 -4.14 5.41 -1.81
N ILE A 111 -4.81 5.17 -0.67
CA ILE A 111 -5.70 6.12 -0.01
C ILE A 111 -5.16 6.40 1.39
N SER A 112 -4.94 7.66 1.74
CA SER A 112 -4.67 8.07 3.12
C SER A 112 -5.87 8.84 3.70
N ARG A 113 -6.38 8.40 4.85
CA ARG A 113 -7.55 8.98 5.53
C ARG A 113 -7.19 9.89 6.71
N LEU A 114 -5.95 10.36 6.80
CA LEU A 114 -5.47 11.22 7.89
C LEU A 114 -5.95 12.69 7.77
N ALA A 115 -7.01 12.94 7.00
CA ALA A 115 -7.58 14.25 6.75
C ALA A 115 -8.65 14.62 7.79
#